data_AF-A0A559RC70-F1
#
_entry.id   AF-A0A559RC70-F1
#
_cell.length_a   1.000
_cell.length_b   1.000
_cell.length_c   1.000
_cell.angle_alpha   90.00
_cell.angle_beta   90.00
_cell.angle_gamma   90.00
#
_symmetry.space_group_name_H-M   'P 1'
#
loop_
_entity.id
_entity.type
_entity.pdbx_description
1 polymer ?
#
loop_
_entity_poly.entity_id
_entity_poly.type
_entity_poly.pdbx_seq_one_letter_code
_entity_poly.pdbx_strand_id
1 'polypeptide(L)' 'MNFIERDKLRHPYYKIMELDKEELLVELTSWSRLELIDWLCWNDKNGIYRDEESLSEVGVVLDKEIAIEIMSGQIHS' A
#
# COMPACT_ATOMS: atom_id res chain seq x y z
N MET A 1 -14.59 19.64 -3.36
CA MET A 1 -13.53 18.91 -2.62
C MET A 1 -14.14 18.23 -1.42
N ASN A 2 -14.12 16.90 -1.39
CA ASN A 2 -14.56 16.10 -0.24
C ASN A 2 -13.54 16.29 0.90
N PHE A 3 -14.01 16.51 2.13
CA PHE A 3 -13.14 16.69 3.31
C PHE A 3 -12.14 15.52 3.51
N ILE A 4 -12.50 14.33 3.02
CA ILE A 4 -11.70 13.09 3.07
C ILE A 4 -10.36 13.22 2.33
N GLU A 5 -10.29 13.99 1.24
CA GLU A 5 -9.04 14.16 0.47
C GLU A 5 -8.04 15.07 1.18
N ARG A 6 -8.50 15.97 2.06
CA ARG A 6 -7.62 16.93 2.75
C ARG A 6 -6.86 16.31 3.92
N ASP A 7 -7.46 15.37 4.65
CA ASP A 7 -6.77 14.63 5.72
C ASP A 7 -5.74 13.66 5.18
N LYS A 8 -6.10 13.03 4.05
CA LYS A 8 -5.24 12.20 3.23
C LYS A 8 -3.90 12.89 2.94
N LEU A 9 -3.92 14.12 2.41
CA LEU A 9 -2.71 14.90 2.05
C LEU A 9 -1.70 15.16 3.19
N ARG A 10 -2.06 14.96 4.47
CA ARG A 10 -1.16 15.16 5.61
C ARG A 10 -0.58 13.87 6.17
N HIS A 11 -1.04 12.71 5.69
CA HIS A 11 -0.60 11.42 6.18
C HIS A 11 0.80 11.09 5.64
N PRO A 12 1.70 10.49 6.44
CA PRO A 12 3.00 9.99 5.96
C PRO A 12 2.91 9.15 4.69
N TYR A 13 1.78 8.46 4.51
CA TYR A 13 1.47 7.60 3.36
C TYR A 13 1.35 8.34 2.02
N TYR A 14 1.14 9.66 2.01
CA TYR A 14 1.20 10.45 0.78
C TYR A 14 2.63 10.78 0.35
N LYS A 15 3.58 10.89 1.29
CA LYS A 15 4.96 11.29 0.97
C LYS A 15 5.64 10.27 0.07
N ILE A 16 5.35 8.98 0.24
CA ILE A 16 5.94 7.94 -0.61
C ILE A 16 5.47 8.04 -2.06
N MET A 17 4.33 8.70 -2.33
CA MET A 17 3.82 8.89 -3.69
C MET A 17 4.60 9.95 -4.47
N GLU A 18 5.46 10.74 -3.79
CA GLU A 18 6.31 11.76 -4.39
C GLU A 18 7.74 11.28 -4.67
N LEU A 19 8.11 10.11 -4.14
CA LEU A 19 9.43 9.50 -4.35
C LEU A 19 9.58 9.07 -5.82
N ASP A 20 10.81 9.08 -6.35
CA ASP A 20 11.07 8.42 -7.63
C ASP A 20 11.04 6.89 -7.50
N LYS A 21 11.10 6.18 -8.63
CA LYS A 21 10.95 4.72 -8.64
C LYS A 21 12.02 3.99 -7.82
N GLU A 22 13.26 4.47 -7.82
CA GLU A 22 14.35 3.82 -7.09
C GLU A 22 14.22 4.12 -5.60
N GLU A 23 13.95 5.38 -5.25
CA GLU A 23 13.71 5.81 -3.87
C GLU A 23 12.49 5.10 -3.26
N LEU A 24 11.40 4.96 -4.01
CA LEU A 24 10.20 4.25 -3.59
C LEU A 24 10.53 2.79 -3.27
N LEU A 25 11.24 2.09 -4.15
CA LEU A 25 11.57 0.68 -3.92
C LEU A 25 12.44 0.49 -2.68
N VAL A 26 13.39 1.40 -2.42
CA VAL A 26 14.21 1.39 -1.20
C VAL A 26 13.34 1.58 0.04
N GLU A 27 12.45 2.58 0.02
CA GLU A 27 11.54 2.88 1.13
C GLU A 27 10.59 1.69 1.40
N LEU A 28 9.91 1.17 0.37
CA LEU A 28 8.98 0.04 0.51
C LEU A 28 9.68 -1.24 0.99
N THR A 29 10.93 -1.46 0.58
CA THR A 29 11.72 -2.61 1.06
C THR A 29 12.04 -2.49 2.54
N SER A 30 12.14 -1.27 3.08
CA SER A 30 12.41 -1.05 4.51
C SER A 30 11.20 -1.33 5.40
N TRP A 31 9.97 -1.25 4.86
CA TRP A 31 8.74 -1.48 5.61
C TRP A 31 8.52 -2.97 5.91
N SER A 32 7.81 -3.25 7.00
CA SER A 32 7.28 -4.57 7.29
C SER A 32 6.11 -4.91 6.38
N ARG A 33 5.82 -6.21 6.22
CA ARG A 33 4.66 -6.69 5.45
C ARG A 33 3.34 -6.08 5.92
N LEU A 34 3.19 -5.91 7.24
CA LEU A 34 1.97 -5.34 7.82
C LEU A 34 1.83 -3.84 7.53
N GLU A 35 2.93 -3.08 7.50
CA GLU A 35 2.91 -1.66 7.11
C GLU A 35 2.53 -1.48 5.64
N LEU A 36 3.02 -2.35 4.76
CA LEU A 36 2.63 -2.37 3.34
C LEU A 36 1.13 -2.68 3.19
N ILE A 37 0.62 -3.69 3.90
CA ILE A 37 -0.80 -4.05 3.89
C ILE A 37 -1.67 -2.91 4.42
N ASP A 38 -1.25 -2.23 5.49
CA ASP A 38 -2.02 -1.13 6.05
C ASP A 38 -2.11 0.05 5.07
N TRP A 39 -1.02 0.36 4.37
CA TRP A 39 -1.04 1.34 3.30
C TRP A 39 -1.96 0.91 2.15
N LEU A 40 -1.88 -0.35 1.71
CA LEU A 40 -2.73 -0.89 0.64
C LEU A 40 -4.21 -0.80 1.00
N CYS A 41 -4.61 -1.20 2.21
CA CYS A 41 -5.99 -1.05 2.70
C CYS A 41 -6.43 0.42 2.79
N TRP A 42 -5.51 1.32 3.11
CA TRP A 42 -5.79 2.76 3.17
C TRP A 42 -5.95 3.36 1.76
N ASN A 43 -5.14 2.91 0.80
CA ASN A 43 -5.15 3.39 -0.58
C ASN A 43 -6.37 2.86 -1.35
N ASP A 44 -6.55 1.54 -1.33
CA ASP A 44 -7.71 0.83 -1.89
C ASP A 44 -8.50 0.12 -0.80
N LYS A 45 -9.59 0.77 -0.37
CA LYS A 45 -10.49 0.25 0.66
C LYS A 45 -11.28 -0.99 0.24
N ASN A 46 -11.34 -1.29 -1.06
CA ASN A 46 -12.04 -2.47 -1.58
C ASN A 46 -11.06 -3.63 -1.85
N GLY A 47 -9.76 -3.41 -1.70
CA GLY A 47 -8.75 -4.42 -1.93
C GLY A 47 -8.68 -5.46 -0.81
N ILE A 48 -8.44 -6.71 -1.20
CA ILE A 48 -8.34 -7.87 -0.29
C ILE A 48 -6.87 -8.07 0.05
N TYR A 49 -6.41 -7.46 1.14
CA TYR A 49 -5.00 -7.47 1.53
C TYR A 49 -4.74 -8.03 2.92
N ARG A 50 -5.72 -7.96 3.84
CA ARG A 50 -5.56 -8.51 5.19
C ARG A 50 -5.55 -10.03 5.12
N ASP A 51 -4.75 -10.65 5.99
CA ASP A 51 -4.58 -12.10 5.99
C ASP A 51 -5.92 -12.85 6.11
N GLU A 52 -6.81 -12.39 6.99
CA GLU A 52 -8.13 -13.00 7.19
C GLU A 52 -8.99 -12.95 5.93
N GLU A 53 -9.01 -11.80 5.25
CA GLU A 53 -9.78 -11.59 4.01
C GLU A 53 -9.14 -12.39 2.87
N SER A 54 -7.81 -12.34 2.75
CA SER A 54 -7.07 -13.03 1.68
C SER A 54 -7.15 -14.55 1.80
N LEU A 55 -7.06 -15.10 3.03
CA LEU A 55 -7.27 -16.52 3.29
C LEU A 55 -8.71 -16.96 3.03
N SER A 56 -9.71 -16.11 3.32
CA SER A 56 -11.13 -16.41 3.05
C SER A 56 -11.45 -16.42 1.56
N GLU A 57 -11.00 -15.40 0.83
CA GLU A 57 -11.43 -15.14 -0.55
C GLU A 57 -10.50 -15.77 -1.60
N VAL A 58 -9.20 -15.84 -1.31
CA VAL A 58 -8.16 -16.26 -2.27
C VAL A 58 -7.40 -17.50 -1.79
N GLY A 59 -7.45 -17.83 -0.50
CA GLY A 59 -6.84 -19.02 0.09
C GLY A 59 -5.34 -18.90 0.36
N VAL A 60 -4.76 -17.70 0.22
CA VAL A 60 -3.34 -17.41 0.48
C VAL A 60 -3.21 -16.07 1.18
N VAL A 61 -2.09 -15.84 1.87
CA VAL A 61 -1.77 -14.52 2.44
C VAL A 61 -0.96 -13.70 1.44
N LEU A 62 -1.06 -12.37 1.52
CA LEU A 62 -0.26 -11.49 0.69
C LEU A 62 1.18 -11.43 1.20
N ASP A 63 2.13 -11.87 0.36
CA ASP A 63 3.56 -11.82 0.63
C ASP A 63 4.12 -10.39 0.49
N LYS A 64 5.27 -10.14 1.12
CA LYS A 64 5.89 -8.81 1.16
C LYS A 64 6.27 -8.34 -0.25
N GLU A 65 6.90 -9.20 -1.04
CA GLU A 65 7.39 -8.89 -2.38
C GLU A 65 6.22 -8.50 -3.30
N ILE A 66 5.13 -9.27 -3.24
CA ILE A 66 3.92 -8.98 -4.02
C ILE A 66 3.27 -7.67 -3.56
N ALA A 67 3.23 -7.38 -2.25
CA ALA A 67 2.73 -6.11 -1.75
C ALA A 67 3.53 -4.91 -2.30
N ILE A 68 4.87 -5.02 -2.36
CA ILE A 68 5.75 -3.99 -2.94
C ILE A 68 5.45 -3.80 -4.43
N GLU A 69 5.27 -4.89 -5.19
CA GLU A 69 4.93 -4.83 -6.62
C GLU A 69 3.59 -4.11 -6.85
N ILE A 70 2.56 -4.45 -6.07
CA ILE A 70 1.25 -3.81 -6.15
C ILE A 70 1.36 -2.31 -5.83
N MET A 71 2.03 -1.95 -4.73
CA MET A 71 2.19 -0.54 -4.33
C MET A 71 2.97 0.26 -5.38
N SER A 72 4.08 -0.29 -5.88
CA SER A 72 4.90 0.35 -6.92
C SER A 72 4.10 0.59 -8.20
N GLY A 73 3.28 -0.38 -8.60
CA GLY A 73 2.37 -0.25 -9.73
C GLY A 73 1.29 0.82 -9.51
N GLN A 74 0.73 0.92 -8.30
CA GLN A 74 -0.30 1.93 -7.99
C GLN A 74 0.25 3.36 -7.93
N ILE A 75 1.52 3.55 -7.55
CA ILE A 75 2.14 4.87 -7.38
C ILE A 75 2.75 5.41 -8.70
N HIS A 76 3.36 4.54 -9.51
CA HIS A 76 4.09 4.95 -10.72
C HIS A 76 3.46 4.51 -12.05
N SER A 77 2.17 4.11 -12.05
CA SER A 77 1.42 3.82 -13.28
C SER A 77 1.18 5.07 -14.14
#